data_AF-A0A7C3K462-F1
#
_entry.id   AF-A0A7C3K462-F1
#
_cell.length_a   1.000
_cell.length_b   1.000
_cell.length_c   1.000
_cell.angle_alpha   90.00
_cell.angle_beta   90.00
_cell.angle_gamma   90.00
#
_symmetry.space_group_name_H-M   'P 1'
#
loop_
_entity.id
_entity.type
_entity.pdbx_description
1 polymer ?
#
loop_
_entity_poly.entity_id
_entity_poly.type
_entity_poly.pdbx_seq_one_letter_code
_entity_poly.pdbx_strand_id
1 'polypeptide(L)'
;SAVAIPMDREVIHIIPQEFIVDDQDGIRDPVGMSGVRLEGRVHIVTGAITSAQNIIKCANRAGLDVDDIVLEQLGSSEAVLTPEEKELGVAIIDIGGGTTDLVIFSNGSIKHTAVFSLAGSHITNDISLGLRTPLEEAEKIKIRYGCALTSLVRKDETIEVPSVGGRKPRALSRFNLAEIIEPRVEEILSLVHHEISRTGFGNLLASGIILTGGSALLEGVVDLAEQIFNVPVRRGVPTGISGLVDLVNSPMYATGVGLVLYGSRNMAQSRFKKGEGRIFSKVTHRMKEWIGEFF
;
A
#
# COMPACT_ATOMS: atom_id res chain seq x y z
N SER A 1 -27.00 -2.97 9.20
CA SER A 1 -26.78 -2.86 10.66
C SER A 1 -25.93 -1.63 10.94
N ALA A 2 -26.11 -0.94 12.07
CA ALA A 2 -25.26 0.19 12.44
C ALA A 2 -23.89 -0.33 12.90
N VAL A 3 -22.81 0.15 12.28
CA VAL A 3 -21.43 -0.17 12.71
C VAL A 3 -21.04 0.84 13.79
N ALA A 4 -20.85 0.35 15.02
CA ALA A 4 -20.38 1.20 16.12
C ALA A 4 -18.89 1.50 15.94
N ILE A 5 -18.56 2.77 15.69
CA ILE A 5 -17.18 3.23 15.58
C ILE A 5 -16.71 3.71 16.97
N PRO A 6 -15.58 3.21 17.48
CA PRO A 6 -15.01 3.68 18.74
C PRO A 6 -14.81 5.20 18.76
N MET A 7 -15.00 5.85 19.92
CA MET A 7 -14.94 7.31 20.04
C MET A 7 -13.55 7.91 19.77
N ASP A 8 -12.50 7.11 19.87
CA ASP A 8 -11.11 7.50 19.60
C ASP A 8 -10.71 7.31 18.12
N ARG A 9 -11.66 6.83 17.29
CA ARG A 9 -11.46 6.62 15.86
C ARG A 9 -12.41 7.48 15.04
N GLU A 10 -11.95 7.87 13.86
CA GLU A 10 -12.75 8.54 12.86
C GLU A 10 -12.79 7.74 11.57
N VAL A 11 -13.87 7.89 10.82
CA VAL A 11 -14.00 7.32 9.47
C VAL A 11 -13.16 8.16 8.53
N ILE A 12 -12.26 7.50 7.81
CA ILE A 12 -11.43 8.13 6.78
C ILE A 12 -12.06 7.88 5.40
N HIS A 13 -12.49 6.64 5.12
CA HIS A 13 -13.16 6.27 3.87
C HIS A 13 -14.36 5.37 4.11
N ILE A 14 -15.39 5.54 3.29
CA ILE A 14 -16.49 4.59 3.11
C ILE A 14 -16.50 4.23 1.64
N ILE A 15 -16.17 2.99 1.31
CA ILE A 15 -16.03 2.52 -0.07
C ILE A 15 -17.14 1.51 -0.36
N PRO A 16 -18.11 1.82 -1.25
CA PRO A 16 -19.14 0.86 -1.65
C PRO A 16 -18.52 -0.38 -2.30
N GLN A 17 -18.98 -1.55 -1.89
CA GLN A 17 -18.60 -2.83 -2.47
C GLN A 17 -19.69 -3.37 -3.41
N GLU A 18 -20.94 -3.31 -2.95
CA GLU A 18 -22.12 -3.71 -3.71
C GLU A 18 -23.38 -3.12 -3.06
N PHE A 19 -24.44 -3.08 -3.84
CA PHE A 19 -25.79 -2.74 -3.45
C PHE A 19 -26.70 -3.93 -3.69
N ILE A 20 -27.79 -3.97 -2.92
CA ILE A 20 -28.82 -5.00 -3.01
C ILE A 20 -30.17 -4.28 -3.11
N VAL A 21 -30.93 -4.53 -4.18
CA VAL A 21 -32.26 -3.95 -4.42
C VAL A 21 -33.28 -5.08 -4.45
N ASP A 22 -34.22 -5.08 -3.50
CA ASP A 22 -35.28 -6.11 -3.41
C ASP A 22 -34.74 -7.56 -3.54
N ASP A 23 -33.69 -7.87 -2.76
CA ASP A 23 -32.98 -9.17 -2.72
C ASP A 23 -32.11 -9.51 -3.95
N GLN A 24 -32.00 -8.61 -4.93
CA GLN A 24 -31.05 -8.75 -6.04
C GLN A 24 -29.69 -8.18 -5.64
N ASP A 25 -28.66 -9.03 -5.57
CA ASP A 25 -27.29 -8.67 -5.22
C ASP A 25 -26.42 -8.34 -6.46
N GLY A 26 -25.15 -7.97 -6.21
CA GLY A 26 -24.18 -7.68 -7.27
C GLY A 26 -24.39 -6.35 -7.99
N ILE A 27 -25.27 -5.47 -7.49
CA ILE A 27 -25.54 -4.16 -8.10
C ILE A 27 -24.42 -3.20 -7.72
N ARG A 28 -23.76 -2.58 -8.71
CA ARG A 28 -22.67 -1.62 -8.47
C ARG A 28 -23.14 -0.18 -8.33
N ASP A 29 -24.16 0.19 -9.12
CA ASP A 29 -24.77 1.50 -9.09
C ASP A 29 -26.30 1.34 -9.11
N PRO A 30 -26.99 1.61 -7.98
CA PRO A 30 -28.45 1.45 -7.90
C PRO A 30 -29.20 2.67 -8.45
N VAL A 31 -28.51 3.72 -8.90
CA VAL A 31 -29.16 4.94 -9.39
C VAL A 31 -30.06 4.64 -10.59
N GLY A 32 -31.33 5.02 -10.48
CA GLY A 32 -32.35 4.78 -11.50
C GLY A 32 -33.10 3.44 -11.36
N MET A 33 -32.71 2.58 -10.40
CA MET A 33 -33.47 1.39 -10.07
C MET A 33 -34.67 1.72 -9.18
N SER A 34 -35.78 1.02 -9.38
CA SER A 34 -36.95 1.08 -8.50
C SER A 34 -36.93 -0.12 -7.57
N GLY A 35 -37.17 0.10 -6.27
CA GLY A 35 -37.30 -0.97 -5.31
C GLY A 35 -37.91 -0.50 -3.99
N VAL A 36 -38.29 -1.45 -3.15
CA VAL A 36 -38.85 -1.19 -1.81
C VAL A 36 -37.74 -1.15 -0.76
N ARG A 37 -36.69 -1.94 -0.93
CA ARG A 37 -35.54 -2.02 -0.02
C ARG A 37 -34.23 -1.89 -0.78
N LEU A 38 -33.37 -0.99 -0.29
CA LEU A 38 -31.99 -0.83 -0.72
C LEU A 38 -31.06 -1.18 0.45
N GLU A 39 -30.11 -2.07 0.23
CA GLU A 39 -29.01 -2.35 1.16
C GLU A 39 -27.68 -2.05 0.48
N GLY A 40 -26.69 -1.57 1.24
CA GLY A 40 -25.34 -1.34 0.76
C GLY A 40 -24.33 -2.11 1.60
N ARG A 41 -23.45 -2.87 0.95
CA ARG A 41 -22.24 -3.40 1.57
C ARG A 41 -21.10 -2.43 1.31
N VAL A 42 -20.45 -1.99 2.38
CA VAL A 42 -19.40 -0.97 2.34
C VAL A 42 -18.17 -1.43 3.09
N HIS A 43 -17.00 -1.08 2.57
CA HIS A 43 -15.72 -1.19 3.27
C HIS A 43 -15.45 0.13 4.01
N ILE A 44 -15.49 0.08 5.34
CA ILE A 44 -15.27 1.26 6.19
C ILE A 44 -13.83 1.26 6.68
N VAL A 45 -13.10 2.32 6.32
CA VAL A 45 -11.74 2.56 6.78
C VAL A 45 -11.79 3.58 7.91
N THR A 46 -11.24 3.21 9.07
CA THR A 46 -11.16 4.11 10.22
C THR A 46 -9.71 4.31 10.64
N GLY A 47 -9.40 5.48 11.20
CA GLY A 47 -8.08 5.83 11.73
C GLY A 47 -8.18 6.38 13.15
N ALA A 48 -7.08 6.32 13.91
CA ALA A 48 -7.02 6.99 15.20
C ALA A 48 -7.02 8.52 15.00
N ILE A 49 -7.91 9.21 15.71
CA ILE A 49 -8.09 10.67 15.58
C ILE A 49 -6.77 11.41 15.85
N THR A 50 -6.01 10.95 16.84
CA THR A 50 -4.73 11.55 17.22
C THR A 50 -3.68 11.43 16.11
N SER A 51 -3.62 10.29 15.42
CA SER A 51 -2.70 10.07 14.30
C SER A 51 -3.02 11.00 13.13
N ALA A 52 -4.29 11.09 12.72
CA ALA A 52 -4.72 11.98 11.66
C ALA A 52 -4.41 13.45 12.00
N GLN A 53 -4.72 13.88 13.23
CA GLN A 53 -4.41 15.24 13.69
C GLN A 53 -2.92 15.54 13.69
N ASN A 54 -2.06 14.57 14.03
CA ASN A 54 -0.61 14.78 14.04
C ASN A 54 -0.08 15.00 12.62
N ILE A 55 -0.57 14.25 11.63
CA ILE A 55 -0.20 14.43 10.22
C ILE A 55 -0.65 15.81 9.72
N ILE A 56 -1.90 16.21 10.00
CA ILE A 56 -2.42 17.53 9.61
C ILE A 56 -1.59 18.66 10.24
N LYS A 57 -1.31 18.56 11.55
CA LYS A 57 -0.50 19.57 12.25
C LYS A 57 0.91 19.66 11.67
N CYS A 58 1.51 18.54 11.25
CA CYS A 58 2.82 18.52 10.62
C CYS A 58 2.82 19.31 9.30
N ALA A 59 1.86 19.03 8.41
CA ALA A 59 1.72 19.74 7.14
C ALA A 59 1.46 21.25 7.35
N ASN A 60 0.53 21.60 8.24
CA ASN A 60 0.21 23.00 8.54
C ASN A 60 1.42 23.78 9.08
N ARG A 61 2.27 23.13 9.90
CA ARG A 61 3.52 23.74 10.40
C ARG A 61 4.55 23.98 9.30
N ALA A 62 4.50 23.21 8.22
CA ALA A 62 5.30 23.45 7.01
C ALA A 62 4.68 24.52 6.08
N GLY A 63 3.56 25.15 6.48
CA GLY A 63 2.86 26.15 5.68
C GLY A 63 2.00 25.56 4.56
N LEU A 64 1.66 24.28 4.63
CA LEU A 64 0.81 23.58 3.67
C LEU A 64 -0.57 23.33 4.26
N ASP A 65 -1.62 23.54 3.47
CA ASP A 65 -2.98 23.14 3.83
C ASP A 65 -3.23 21.68 3.42
N VAL A 66 -3.88 20.91 4.29
CA VAL A 66 -4.31 19.54 3.99
C VAL A 66 -5.73 19.56 3.44
N ASP A 67 -5.88 19.14 2.18
CA ASP A 67 -7.19 19.05 1.52
C ASP A 67 -7.96 17.79 1.93
N ASP A 68 -7.26 16.64 2.03
CA ASP A 68 -7.88 15.34 2.33
C ASP A 68 -6.88 14.35 2.95
N ILE A 69 -7.38 13.30 3.59
CA ILE A 69 -6.61 12.15 4.08
C ILE A 69 -7.03 10.90 3.32
N VAL A 70 -6.07 10.27 2.65
CA VAL A 70 -6.32 9.11 1.80
C VAL A 70 -5.67 7.86 2.39
N LEU A 71 -6.36 6.73 2.33
CA LEU A 71 -5.76 5.44 2.66
C LEU A 71 -4.62 5.15 1.68
N GLU A 72 -3.42 4.84 2.18
CA GLU A 72 -2.23 4.64 1.37
C GLU A 72 -2.44 3.61 0.25
N GLN A 73 -3.02 2.46 0.57
CA GLN A 73 -3.33 1.40 -0.39
C GLN A 73 -4.25 1.89 -1.52
N LEU A 74 -5.22 2.74 -1.20
CA LEU A 74 -6.10 3.35 -2.19
C LEU A 74 -5.32 4.31 -3.09
N GLY A 75 -4.48 5.15 -2.48
CA GLY A 75 -3.55 6.04 -3.19
C GLY A 75 -2.67 5.27 -4.17
N SER A 76 -1.87 4.32 -3.68
CA SER A 76 -0.98 3.49 -4.52
C SER A 76 -1.75 2.81 -5.66
N SER A 77 -2.97 2.32 -5.41
CA SER A 77 -3.80 1.67 -6.43
C SER A 77 -4.17 2.57 -7.61
N GLU A 78 -4.25 3.89 -7.42
CA GLU A 78 -4.56 4.82 -8.51
C GLU A 78 -3.40 4.97 -9.50
N ALA A 79 -2.17 4.71 -9.06
CA ALA A 79 -0.98 4.85 -9.88
C ALA A 79 -0.55 3.54 -10.57
N VAL A 80 -0.77 2.38 -9.93
CA VAL A 80 -0.15 1.11 -10.37
C VAL A 80 -1.13 0.09 -10.96
N LEU A 81 -2.44 0.29 -10.79
CA LEU A 81 -3.47 -0.61 -11.30
C LEU A 81 -4.23 -0.02 -12.48
N THR A 82 -4.60 -0.91 -13.40
CA THR A 82 -5.60 -0.65 -14.43
C THR A 82 -7.02 -0.95 -13.91
N PRO A 83 -8.06 -0.34 -14.50
CA PRO A 83 -9.45 -0.70 -14.21
C PRO A 83 -9.75 -2.18 -14.42
N GLU A 84 -9.16 -2.79 -15.46
CA GLU A 84 -9.34 -4.20 -15.83
C GLU A 84 -8.78 -5.13 -14.75
N GLU A 85 -7.60 -4.83 -14.20
CA GLU A 85 -7.03 -5.60 -13.08
C GLU A 85 -7.92 -5.51 -11.83
N LYS A 86 -8.47 -4.32 -11.52
CA LYS A 86 -9.42 -4.14 -10.41
C LYS A 86 -10.71 -4.94 -10.62
N GLU A 87 -11.17 -5.09 -11.87
CA GLU A 87 -12.38 -5.83 -12.21
C GLU A 87 -12.18 -7.34 -12.11
N LEU A 88 -11.15 -7.88 -12.76
CA LEU A 88 -10.82 -9.31 -12.76
C LEU A 88 -10.39 -9.81 -11.38
N GLY A 89 -9.73 -8.92 -10.62
CA GLY A 89 -9.29 -9.15 -9.26
C GLY A 89 -7.77 -9.24 -9.15
N VAL A 90 -7.23 -8.49 -8.19
CA VAL A 90 -5.80 -8.21 -8.05
C VAL A 90 -5.50 -7.83 -6.61
N ALA A 91 -4.32 -8.19 -6.12
CA ALA A 91 -3.82 -7.67 -4.85
C ALA A 91 -2.64 -6.73 -5.08
N ILE A 92 -2.56 -5.66 -4.28
CA ILE A 92 -1.35 -4.84 -4.16
C ILE A 92 -0.71 -5.17 -2.83
N ILE A 93 0.61 -5.38 -2.86
CA ILE A 93 1.45 -5.48 -1.68
C ILE A 93 2.46 -4.34 -1.76
N ASP A 94 2.27 -3.30 -0.96
CA ASP A 94 3.20 -2.18 -0.83
C ASP A 94 4.19 -2.47 0.30
N ILE A 95 5.46 -2.69 -0.03
CA ILE A 95 6.50 -2.99 0.96
C ILE A 95 7.33 -1.73 1.18
N GLY A 96 6.99 -1.01 2.25
CA GLY A 96 7.65 0.22 2.64
C GLY A 96 8.87 0.00 3.52
N GLY A 97 9.26 1.06 4.24
CA GLY A 97 10.34 0.99 5.22
C GLY A 97 9.89 0.34 6.53
N GLY A 98 8.72 0.70 7.05
CA GLY A 98 8.21 0.25 8.35
C GLY A 98 7.05 -0.73 8.28
N THR A 99 6.22 -0.62 7.24
CA THR A 99 5.02 -1.43 7.05
C THR A 99 5.01 -2.13 5.71
N THR A 100 4.29 -3.25 5.68
CA THR A 100 3.79 -3.86 4.45
C THR A 100 2.29 -3.72 4.43
N ASP A 101 1.74 -3.24 3.33
CA ASP A 101 0.35 -2.86 3.20
C ASP A 101 -0.31 -3.69 2.09
N LEU A 102 -1.42 -4.37 2.41
CA LEU A 102 -2.18 -5.21 1.50
C LEU A 102 -3.52 -4.55 1.17
N VAL A 103 -3.88 -4.56 -0.11
CA VAL A 103 -5.27 -4.35 -0.57
C VAL A 103 -5.63 -5.37 -1.63
N ILE A 104 -6.86 -5.88 -1.57
CA ILE A 104 -7.41 -6.80 -2.56
C ILE A 104 -8.59 -6.12 -3.26
N PHE A 105 -8.58 -6.12 -4.59
CA PHE A 105 -9.68 -5.69 -5.44
C PHE A 105 -10.31 -6.88 -6.15
N SER A 106 -11.61 -6.79 -6.43
CA SER A 106 -12.35 -7.68 -7.33
C SER A 106 -13.68 -7.02 -7.69
N ASN A 107 -14.21 -7.22 -8.90
CA ASN A 107 -15.42 -6.57 -9.40
C ASN A 107 -15.36 -5.04 -9.25
N GLY A 108 -14.16 -4.46 -9.40
CA GLY A 108 -13.93 -3.03 -9.37
C GLY A 108 -14.01 -2.38 -7.98
N SER A 109 -14.15 -3.15 -6.91
CA SER A 109 -14.22 -2.64 -5.53
C SER A 109 -13.13 -3.26 -4.64
N ILE A 110 -12.78 -2.56 -3.56
CA ILE A 110 -11.94 -3.12 -2.49
C ILE A 110 -12.72 -4.23 -1.79
N LYS A 111 -12.09 -5.39 -1.57
CA LYS A 111 -12.63 -6.51 -0.80
C LYS A 111 -11.98 -6.66 0.57
N HIS A 112 -10.68 -6.34 0.65
CA HIS A 112 -9.92 -6.45 1.89
C HIS A 112 -8.77 -5.45 1.95
N THR A 113 -8.40 -5.03 3.16
CA THR A 113 -7.20 -4.23 3.44
C THR A 113 -6.55 -4.73 4.72
N ALA A 114 -5.22 -4.84 4.74
CA ALA A 114 -4.45 -5.20 5.94
C ALA A 114 -3.11 -4.45 5.97
N VAL A 115 -2.56 -4.32 7.19
CA VAL A 115 -1.25 -3.68 7.44
C VAL A 115 -0.44 -4.57 8.36
N PHE A 116 0.82 -4.78 8.02
CA PHE A 116 1.78 -5.59 8.79
C PHE A 116 2.96 -4.72 9.22
N SER A 117 3.35 -4.81 10.48
CA SER A 117 4.51 -4.09 11.03
C SER A 117 5.84 -4.81 10.73
N LEU A 118 6.01 -5.32 9.51
CA LEU A 118 7.22 -5.98 9.03
C LEU A 118 7.49 -5.55 7.58
N ALA A 119 8.70 -5.06 7.30
CA ALA A 119 9.02 -4.36 6.05
C ALA A 119 10.54 -4.16 5.85
N GLY A 120 10.93 -3.27 4.93
CA GLY A 120 12.31 -3.06 4.50
C GLY A 120 13.34 -2.73 5.57
N SER A 121 12.96 -2.06 6.67
CA SER A 121 13.85 -1.76 7.80
C SER A 121 14.26 -3.01 8.59
N HIS A 122 13.43 -4.05 8.59
CA HIS A 122 13.74 -5.31 9.25
C HIS A 122 14.81 -6.08 8.47
N ILE A 123 14.76 -6.01 7.13
CA ILE A 123 15.83 -6.52 6.26
C ILE A 123 17.15 -5.81 6.60
N THR A 124 17.12 -4.48 6.73
CA THR A 124 18.32 -3.69 7.10
C THR A 124 18.88 -4.08 8.45
N ASN A 125 18.01 -4.32 9.45
CA ASN A 125 18.41 -4.76 10.79
C ASN A 125 19.09 -6.13 10.73
N ASP A 126 18.52 -7.08 9.99
CA ASP A 126 19.10 -8.42 9.84
C ASP A 126 20.47 -8.37 9.15
N ILE A 127 20.62 -7.55 8.10
CA ILE A 127 21.91 -7.31 7.44
C ILE A 127 22.91 -6.71 8.43
N SER A 128 22.51 -5.70 9.21
CA SER A 128 23.39 -5.07 10.20
C SER A 128 23.91 -6.07 11.23
N LEU A 129 23.02 -6.91 11.76
CA LEU A 129 23.36 -7.94 12.75
C LEU A 129 24.21 -9.06 12.14
N GLY A 130 23.76 -9.64 11.02
CA GLY A 130 24.42 -10.76 10.36
C GLY A 130 25.81 -10.40 9.82
N LEU A 131 25.94 -9.21 9.23
CA LEU A 131 27.23 -8.73 8.71
C LEU A 131 28.05 -7.95 9.73
N ARG A 132 27.53 -7.63 10.92
CA ARG A 132 28.21 -6.80 11.95
C ARG A 132 28.69 -5.47 11.38
N THR A 133 27.81 -4.78 10.67
CA THR A 133 28.03 -3.47 10.05
C THR A 133 27.02 -2.44 10.62
N PRO A 134 27.36 -1.14 10.73
CA PRO A 134 26.40 -0.12 11.16
C PRO A 134 25.11 -0.11 10.31
N LEU A 135 23.97 0.26 10.90
CA LEU A 135 22.67 0.28 10.22
C LEU A 135 22.66 1.11 8.93
N GLU A 136 23.31 2.28 8.95
CA GLU A 136 23.40 3.14 7.77
C GLU A 136 24.14 2.45 6.61
N GLU A 137 25.21 1.73 6.92
CA GLU A 137 25.97 0.97 5.93
C GLU A 137 25.23 -0.30 5.49
N ALA A 138 24.48 -0.93 6.39
CA ALA A 138 23.59 -2.04 6.05
C ALA A 138 22.53 -1.62 5.02
N GLU A 139 21.95 -0.42 5.16
CA GLU A 139 20.98 0.10 4.19
C GLU A 139 21.63 0.33 2.83
N LYS A 140 22.82 0.94 2.79
CA LYS A 140 23.58 1.15 1.55
C LYS A 140 23.91 -0.18 0.87
N ILE A 141 24.31 -1.19 1.65
CA ILE A 141 24.59 -2.55 1.15
C ILE A 141 23.31 -3.21 0.61
N LYS A 142 22.19 -3.11 1.34
CA LYS A 142 20.88 -3.63 0.93
C LYS A 142 20.47 -3.06 -0.44
N ILE A 143 20.53 -1.74 -0.59
CA ILE A 143 20.13 -1.05 -1.82
C ILE A 143 21.05 -1.43 -2.99
N ARG A 144 22.38 -1.51 -2.75
CA ARG A 144 23.35 -1.70 -3.83
C ARG A 144 23.56 -3.15 -4.25
N TYR A 145 23.48 -4.09 -3.30
CA TYR A 145 23.90 -5.48 -3.52
C TYR A 145 22.85 -6.51 -3.08
N GLY A 146 21.76 -6.09 -2.45
CA GLY A 146 20.75 -6.99 -1.91
C GLY A 146 20.05 -7.80 -3.00
N CYS A 147 19.75 -9.06 -2.69
CA CYS A 147 18.96 -9.95 -3.52
C CYS A 147 18.07 -10.79 -2.59
N ALA A 148 16.79 -10.86 -2.92
CA ALA A 148 15.78 -11.61 -2.19
C ALA A 148 15.77 -13.11 -2.54
N LEU A 149 16.52 -13.53 -3.57
CA LEU A 149 16.56 -14.92 -4.00
C LEU A 149 18.00 -15.37 -4.23
N THR A 150 18.54 -16.16 -3.32
CA THR A 150 19.93 -16.66 -3.31
C THR A 150 20.31 -17.37 -4.60
N SER A 151 19.37 -18.04 -5.26
CA SER A 151 19.62 -18.76 -6.52
C SER A 151 20.01 -17.85 -7.70
N LEU A 152 19.74 -16.54 -7.61
CA LEU A 152 20.16 -15.55 -8.61
C LEU A 152 21.58 -15.03 -8.38
N VAL A 153 22.16 -15.30 -7.19
CA VAL A 153 23.47 -14.74 -6.81
C VAL A 153 24.58 -15.71 -7.15
N ARG A 154 25.58 -15.22 -7.90
CA ARG A 154 26.76 -16.03 -8.20
C ARG A 154 27.65 -16.17 -6.96
N LYS A 155 28.18 -17.37 -6.74
CA LYS A 155 28.99 -17.69 -5.55
C LYS A 155 30.35 -16.99 -5.51
N ASP A 156 30.84 -16.51 -6.66
CA ASP A 156 32.12 -15.80 -6.82
C ASP A 156 32.01 -14.29 -6.61
N GLU A 157 30.80 -13.74 -6.49
CA GLU A 157 30.60 -12.32 -6.24
C GLU A 157 30.96 -11.94 -4.80
N THR A 158 31.76 -10.89 -4.65
CA THR A 158 32.16 -10.35 -3.35
C THR A 158 31.80 -8.88 -3.22
N ILE A 159 31.52 -8.46 -1.98
CA ILE A 159 31.16 -7.10 -1.61
C ILE A 159 32.07 -6.62 -0.49
N GLU A 160 32.38 -5.32 -0.48
CA GLU A 160 33.08 -4.68 0.62
C GLU A 160 32.08 -4.24 1.69
N VAL A 161 32.32 -4.67 2.93
CA VAL A 161 31.43 -4.43 4.06
C VAL A 161 32.20 -3.68 5.15
N PRO A 162 31.80 -2.43 5.46
CA PRO A 162 32.35 -1.70 6.59
C PRO A 162 32.15 -2.46 7.90
N SER A 163 33.12 -2.36 8.81
CA SER A 163 33.04 -3.01 10.12
C SER A 163 32.73 -2.01 11.21
N VAL A 164 32.08 -2.47 12.27
CA VAL A 164 31.91 -1.67 13.50
C VAL A 164 33.24 -1.40 14.21
N GLY A 165 33.30 -0.30 14.96
CA GLY A 165 34.39 -0.01 15.91
C GLY A 165 35.73 0.38 15.26
N GLY A 166 35.70 1.04 14.09
CA GLY A 166 36.91 1.54 13.41
C GLY A 166 37.81 0.45 12.81
N ARG A 167 37.33 -0.80 12.76
CA ARG A 167 38.02 -1.90 12.06
C ARG A 167 37.97 -1.68 10.56
N LYS A 168 38.98 -2.22 9.85
CA LYS A 168 39.03 -2.17 8.39
C LYS A 168 37.81 -2.85 7.77
N PRO A 169 37.34 -2.38 6.60
CA PRO A 169 36.32 -3.08 5.82
C PRO A 169 36.75 -4.51 5.49
N ARG A 170 35.76 -5.39 5.31
CA ARG A 170 35.95 -6.81 5.01
C ARG A 170 35.33 -7.15 3.67
N ALA A 171 36.00 -7.95 2.86
CA ALA A 171 35.39 -8.56 1.68
C ALA A 171 34.58 -9.78 2.10
N LEU A 172 33.28 -9.80 1.80
CA LEU A 172 32.37 -10.90 2.07
C LEU A 172 31.69 -11.35 0.78
N SER A 173 31.23 -12.61 0.72
CA SER A 173 30.45 -13.07 -0.42
C SER A 173 29.10 -12.37 -0.48
N ARG A 174 28.67 -11.97 -1.69
CA ARG A 174 27.30 -11.46 -1.93
C ARG A 174 26.27 -12.55 -1.65
N PHE A 175 26.63 -13.82 -1.83
CA PHE A 175 25.78 -14.95 -1.48
C PHE A 175 25.40 -14.93 0.01
N ASN A 176 26.36 -14.67 0.90
CA ASN A 176 26.10 -14.56 2.34
C ASN A 176 25.14 -13.40 2.68
N LEU A 177 25.14 -12.32 1.88
CA LEU A 177 24.17 -11.24 2.03
C LEU A 177 22.76 -11.72 1.65
N ALA A 178 22.63 -12.44 0.53
CA ALA A 178 21.35 -13.00 0.10
C ALA A 178 20.81 -14.04 1.09
N GLU A 179 21.67 -14.86 1.70
CA GLU A 179 21.27 -15.81 2.77
C GLU A 179 20.69 -15.12 4.02
N ILE A 180 20.97 -13.83 4.22
CA ILE A 180 20.36 -13.02 5.29
C ILE A 180 19.04 -12.40 4.81
N ILE A 181 18.98 -11.94 3.55
CA ILE A 181 17.84 -11.21 3.01
C ILE A 181 16.67 -12.13 2.69
N GLU A 182 16.91 -13.25 1.99
CA GLU A 182 15.87 -14.13 1.48
C GLU A 182 14.91 -14.60 2.59
N PRO A 183 15.35 -15.12 3.75
CA PRO A 183 14.44 -15.55 4.80
C PRO A 183 13.55 -14.43 5.35
N ARG A 184 14.06 -13.19 5.42
CA ARG A 184 13.26 -12.04 5.89
C ARG A 184 12.21 -11.63 4.87
N VAL A 185 12.55 -11.66 3.58
CA VAL A 185 11.59 -11.36 2.53
C VAL A 185 10.54 -12.46 2.44
N GLU A 186 10.94 -13.73 2.56
CA GLU A 186 10.05 -14.88 2.63
C GLU A 186 9.07 -14.75 3.81
N GLU A 187 9.53 -14.32 4.99
CA GLU A 187 8.66 -14.08 6.15
C GLU A 187 7.64 -12.97 5.88
N ILE A 188 8.05 -11.83 5.31
CA ILE A 188 7.15 -10.73 4.95
C ILE A 188 6.05 -11.23 3.99
N LEU A 189 6.44 -11.90 2.92
CA LEU A 189 5.50 -12.38 1.90
C LEU A 189 4.61 -13.51 2.45
N SER A 190 5.14 -14.37 3.31
CA SER A 190 4.37 -15.45 3.95
C SER A 190 3.29 -14.92 4.90
N LEU A 191 3.56 -13.84 5.63
CA LEU A 191 2.55 -13.18 6.46
C LEU A 191 1.38 -12.65 5.61
N VAL A 192 1.70 -12.03 4.47
CA VAL A 192 0.69 -11.55 3.53
C VAL A 192 -0.07 -12.72 2.90
N HIS A 193 0.62 -13.80 2.49
CA HIS A 193 0.00 -15.00 1.94
C HIS A 193 -0.95 -15.67 2.94
N HIS A 194 -0.56 -15.73 4.21
CA HIS A 194 -1.43 -16.25 5.28
C HIS A 194 -2.70 -15.41 5.42
N GLU A 195 -2.59 -14.08 5.36
CA GLU A 195 -3.76 -13.19 5.43
C GLU A 195 -4.69 -13.35 4.22
N ILE A 196 -4.15 -13.43 3.00
CA ILE A 196 -4.93 -13.70 1.79
C ILE A 196 -5.66 -15.05 1.91
N SER A 197 -4.98 -16.08 2.42
CA SER A 197 -5.57 -17.40 2.64
C SER A 197 -6.67 -17.38 3.70
N ARG A 198 -6.43 -16.68 4.83
CA ARG A 198 -7.38 -16.55 5.94
C ARG A 198 -8.69 -15.87 5.53
N THR A 199 -8.62 -14.90 4.62
CA THR A 199 -9.80 -14.20 4.11
C THR A 199 -10.56 -14.99 3.04
N GLY A 200 -9.95 -16.02 2.46
CA GLY A 200 -10.54 -16.80 1.36
C GLY A 200 -10.52 -16.08 0.00
N PHE A 201 -9.83 -14.94 -0.11
CA PHE A 201 -9.81 -14.12 -1.33
C PHE A 201 -8.72 -14.51 -2.33
N GLY A 202 -7.88 -15.51 -2.04
CA GLY A 202 -6.84 -15.97 -2.97
C GLY A 202 -7.38 -16.38 -4.34
N ASN A 203 -8.56 -17.01 -4.38
CA ASN A 203 -9.21 -17.43 -5.64
C ASN A 203 -9.73 -16.27 -6.49
N LEU A 204 -9.78 -15.04 -5.94
CA LEU A 204 -10.23 -13.85 -6.66
C LEU A 204 -9.08 -13.17 -7.43
N LEU A 205 -7.83 -13.57 -7.24
CA LEU A 205 -6.65 -12.88 -7.77
C LEU A 205 -6.33 -13.29 -9.21
N ALA A 206 -7.31 -13.19 -10.12
CA ALA A 206 -7.15 -13.61 -11.51
C ALA A 206 -6.07 -12.80 -12.26
N SER A 207 -5.85 -11.54 -11.89
CA SER A 207 -4.77 -10.69 -12.42
C SER A 207 -3.46 -10.83 -11.63
N GLY A 208 -3.43 -11.69 -10.61
CA GLY A 208 -2.25 -11.90 -9.77
C GLY A 208 -2.01 -10.79 -8.74
N ILE A 209 -0.73 -10.53 -8.47
CA ILE A 209 -0.27 -9.63 -7.41
C ILE A 209 0.67 -8.56 -7.97
N ILE A 210 0.50 -7.33 -7.49
CA ILE A 210 1.35 -6.19 -7.81
C ILE A 210 2.19 -5.82 -6.59
N LEU A 211 3.52 -5.95 -6.70
CA LEU A 211 4.44 -5.47 -5.66
C LEU A 211 4.82 -4.02 -5.92
N THR A 212 4.70 -3.17 -4.90
CA THR A 212 5.09 -1.76 -4.96
C THR A 212 5.82 -1.32 -3.69
N GLY A 213 6.16 -0.04 -3.57
CA GLY A 213 6.92 0.50 -2.45
C GLY A 213 8.43 0.41 -2.66
N GLY A 214 9.19 0.95 -1.72
CA GLY A 214 10.65 1.02 -1.81
C GLY A 214 11.31 -0.37 -1.84
N SER A 215 10.80 -1.32 -1.07
CA SER A 215 11.38 -2.67 -1.00
C SER A 215 11.04 -3.55 -2.21
N ALA A 216 10.05 -3.18 -3.03
CA ALA A 216 9.81 -3.86 -4.29
C ALA A 216 10.95 -3.69 -5.31
N LEU A 217 11.89 -2.76 -5.08
CA LEU A 217 13.11 -2.57 -5.88
C LEU A 217 14.16 -3.68 -5.69
N LEU A 218 14.07 -4.43 -4.60
CA LEU A 218 15.02 -5.49 -4.26
C LEU A 218 15.06 -6.55 -5.39
N GLU A 219 16.26 -6.93 -5.83
CA GLU A 219 16.44 -7.94 -6.87
C GLU A 219 15.85 -9.29 -6.41
N GLY A 220 15.18 -10.04 -7.30
CA GLY A 220 14.61 -11.36 -6.98
C GLY A 220 13.32 -11.36 -6.15
N VAL A 221 12.81 -10.19 -5.72
CA VAL A 221 11.60 -10.13 -4.87
C VAL A 221 10.33 -10.56 -5.61
N VAL A 222 10.26 -10.28 -6.92
CA VAL A 222 9.13 -10.70 -7.75
C VAL A 222 9.16 -12.22 -7.91
N ASP A 223 10.32 -12.78 -8.25
CA ASP A 223 10.52 -14.23 -8.41
C ASP A 223 10.17 -15.00 -7.13
N LEU A 224 10.64 -14.54 -5.97
CA LEU A 224 10.31 -15.14 -4.68
C LEU A 224 8.81 -15.03 -4.37
N ALA A 225 8.19 -13.89 -4.69
CA ALA A 225 6.74 -13.74 -4.51
C ALA A 225 5.96 -14.70 -5.42
N GLU A 226 6.32 -14.86 -6.69
CA GLU A 226 5.67 -15.85 -7.57
C GLU A 226 5.75 -17.27 -6.99
N GLN A 227 6.89 -17.65 -6.39
CA GLN A 227 7.06 -18.94 -5.72
C GLN A 227 6.14 -19.10 -4.49
N ILE A 228 5.99 -18.05 -3.69
CA ILE A 228 5.20 -18.09 -2.45
C ILE A 228 3.69 -18.06 -2.73
N PHE A 229 3.23 -17.16 -3.60
CA PHE A 229 1.80 -16.96 -3.84
C PHE A 229 1.24 -17.89 -4.92
N ASN A 230 2.08 -18.49 -5.76
CA ASN A 230 1.70 -19.36 -6.86
C ASN A 230 0.66 -18.72 -7.82
N VAL A 231 0.83 -17.42 -8.07
CA VAL A 231 0.09 -16.62 -9.05
C VAL A 231 1.07 -15.67 -9.74
N PRO A 232 0.74 -15.11 -10.92
CA PRO A 232 1.58 -14.12 -11.57
C PRO A 232 1.86 -12.93 -10.65
N VAL A 233 3.12 -12.49 -10.58
CA VAL A 233 3.50 -11.29 -9.83
C VAL A 233 4.24 -10.34 -10.74
N ARG A 234 3.94 -9.04 -10.65
CA ARG A 234 4.72 -7.99 -11.33
C ARG A 234 5.03 -6.84 -10.40
N ARG A 235 6.06 -6.07 -10.75
CA ARG A 235 6.36 -4.80 -10.10
C ARG A 235 5.38 -3.73 -10.59
N GLY A 236 4.76 -3.02 -9.66
CA GLY A 236 3.91 -1.85 -9.91
C GLY A 236 4.75 -0.59 -9.98
N VAL A 237 4.72 0.11 -11.10
CA VAL A 237 5.31 1.45 -11.24
C VAL A 237 4.21 2.45 -11.57
N PRO A 238 4.35 3.74 -11.19
CA PRO A 238 3.34 4.74 -11.51
C PRO A 238 3.07 4.88 -13.00
N THR A 239 1.79 4.93 -13.36
CA THR A 239 1.30 5.13 -14.73
C THR A 239 0.24 6.24 -14.77
N GLY A 240 -0.27 6.59 -15.96
CA GLY A 240 -1.36 7.57 -16.10
C GLY A 240 -0.94 9.02 -15.89
N ILE A 241 0.35 9.32 -15.99
CA ILE A 241 0.94 10.66 -15.83
C ILE A 241 1.76 11.07 -17.05
N SER A 242 1.92 12.38 -17.26
CA SER A 242 2.72 12.98 -18.33
C SER A 242 3.72 14.00 -17.79
N GLY A 243 4.78 14.31 -18.54
CA GLY A 243 5.81 15.29 -18.15
C GLY A 243 7.04 14.60 -17.57
N LEU A 244 7.37 14.86 -16.31
CA LEU A 244 8.56 14.33 -15.61
C LEU A 244 8.41 12.83 -15.23
N VAL A 245 7.94 12.00 -16.15
CA VAL A 245 7.63 10.58 -15.91
C VAL A 245 8.87 9.81 -15.49
N ASP A 246 10.03 10.10 -16.08
CA ASP A 246 11.29 9.41 -15.79
C ASP A 246 11.74 9.56 -14.32
N LEU A 247 11.40 10.67 -13.66
CA LEU A 247 11.77 10.90 -12.25
C LEU A 247 10.96 10.06 -11.28
N VAL A 248 9.74 9.68 -11.67
CA VAL A 248 8.78 8.98 -10.81
C VAL A 248 8.52 7.55 -11.27
N ASN A 249 9.24 7.06 -12.28
CA ASN A 249 9.15 5.70 -12.78
C ASN A 249 9.85 4.70 -11.84
N SER A 250 9.36 4.60 -10.61
CA SER A 250 9.83 3.68 -9.58
C SER A 250 8.69 3.34 -8.63
N PRO A 251 8.58 2.08 -8.16
CA PRO A 251 7.55 1.67 -7.19
C PRO A 251 7.56 2.52 -5.90
N MET A 252 8.71 3.11 -5.53
CA MET A 252 8.82 3.98 -4.36
C MET A 252 7.96 5.26 -4.45
N TYR A 253 7.52 5.64 -5.65
CA TYR A 253 6.70 6.83 -5.89
C TYR A 253 5.21 6.52 -6.10
N ALA A 254 4.80 5.26 -5.99
CA ALA A 254 3.41 4.82 -6.20
C ALA A 254 2.40 5.61 -5.36
N THR A 255 2.60 5.67 -4.03
CA THR A 255 1.72 6.41 -3.13
C THR A 255 1.66 7.89 -3.51
N GLY A 256 2.82 8.53 -3.69
CA GLY A 256 2.90 9.96 -3.99
C GLY A 256 2.18 10.34 -5.29
N VAL A 257 2.46 9.62 -6.38
CA VAL A 257 1.78 9.83 -7.67
C VAL A 257 0.28 9.51 -7.56
N GLY A 258 -0.05 8.42 -6.88
CA GLY A 258 -1.42 7.97 -6.68
C GLY A 258 -2.28 8.99 -5.94
N LEU A 259 -1.74 9.64 -4.90
CA LEU A 259 -2.42 10.73 -4.19
C LEU A 259 -2.69 11.94 -5.09
N VAL A 260 -1.77 12.27 -6.00
CA VAL A 260 -1.97 13.36 -6.98
C VAL A 260 -3.08 13.00 -7.97
N LEU A 261 -3.08 11.78 -8.50
CA LEU A 261 -4.12 11.29 -9.40
C LEU A 261 -5.50 11.27 -8.71
N TYR A 262 -5.56 10.76 -7.47
CA TYR A 262 -6.76 10.76 -6.65
C TYR A 262 -7.29 12.18 -6.43
N GLY A 263 -6.42 13.09 -5.99
CA GLY A 263 -6.77 14.49 -5.78
C GLY A 263 -7.27 15.17 -7.05
N SER A 264 -6.61 14.93 -8.20
CA SER A 264 -7.02 15.51 -9.49
C SER A 264 -8.39 15.04 -9.95
N ARG A 265 -8.77 13.78 -9.72
CA ARG A 265 -10.10 13.25 -10.08
C ARG A 265 -11.19 13.80 -9.16
N ASN A 266 -10.89 13.91 -7.87
CA ASN A 266 -11.85 14.33 -6.86
C ASN A 266 -11.95 15.87 -6.69
N MET A 267 -10.99 16.64 -7.22
CA MET A 267 -11.06 18.11 -7.27
C MET A 267 -12.28 18.62 -8.04
N ALA A 268 -12.79 17.86 -9.01
CA ALA A 268 -14.00 18.22 -9.75
C ALA A 268 -15.27 18.21 -8.86
N GLN A 269 -15.29 17.41 -7.79
CA GLN A 269 -16.40 17.33 -6.83
C GLN A 269 -16.28 18.39 -5.71
N SER A 270 -15.08 18.89 -5.41
CA SER A 270 -14.80 19.84 -4.32
C SER A 270 -14.72 21.31 -4.79
N ARG A 271 -15.67 21.78 -5.61
CA ARG A 271 -15.82 23.22 -5.90
C ARG A 271 -16.55 23.96 -4.76
N PHE A 272 -15.96 24.01 -3.55
CA PHE A 272 -16.48 24.86 -2.47
C PHE A 272 -15.40 25.69 -1.74
N LYS A 273 -15.80 26.94 -1.43
CA LYS A 273 -15.02 28.16 -1.17
C LYS A 273 -13.77 28.01 -0.26
N LYS A 274 -12.66 28.62 -0.73
CA LYS A 274 -11.54 29.11 0.11
C LYS A 274 -12.08 30.15 1.10
N GLY A 275 -11.92 29.94 2.41
CA GLY A 275 -12.15 31.01 3.39
C GLY A 275 -12.63 30.67 4.80
N GLU A 276 -12.82 29.40 5.20
CA GLU A 276 -13.23 29.09 6.58
C GLU A 276 -12.27 28.12 7.27
N GLY A 277 -11.57 28.62 8.29
CA GLY A 277 -10.50 27.96 9.04
C GLY A 277 -10.96 26.84 9.98
N ARG A 278 -11.73 25.87 9.50
CA ARG A 278 -12.03 24.63 10.23
C ARG A 278 -12.01 23.42 9.29
N ILE A 279 -10.82 22.89 9.04
CA ILE A 279 -10.61 21.58 8.37
C ILE A 279 -11.28 20.45 9.18
N PHE A 280 -11.32 20.57 10.52
CA PHE A 280 -12.05 19.64 11.39
C PHE A 280 -13.52 19.50 11.00
N SER A 281 -14.15 20.58 10.52
CA SER A 281 -15.54 20.48 10.05
C SER A 281 -15.64 19.86 8.67
N LYS A 282 -14.63 19.94 7.78
CA LYS A 282 -14.69 19.44 6.38
C LYS A 282 -14.56 17.93 6.26
N VAL A 283 -13.64 17.30 7.00
CA VAL A 283 -13.58 15.83 7.13
C VAL A 283 -14.89 15.33 7.72
N THR A 284 -15.45 16.03 8.72
CA THR A 284 -16.79 15.72 9.26
C THR A 284 -17.97 16.17 8.38
N HIS A 285 -17.76 17.01 7.35
CA HIS A 285 -18.84 17.56 6.50
C HIS A 285 -19.16 16.58 5.38
N ARG A 286 -18.13 15.96 4.78
CA ARG A 286 -18.31 14.80 3.88
C ARG A 286 -19.08 13.67 4.57
N MET A 287 -18.88 13.49 5.88
CA MET A 287 -19.65 12.52 6.68
C MET A 287 -21.14 12.86 6.79
N LYS A 288 -21.54 14.14 6.68
CA LYS A 288 -22.94 14.59 6.79
C LYS A 288 -23.66 14.73 5.45
N GLU A 289 -22.95 15.17 4.40
CA GLU A 289 -23.54 15.28 3.05
C GLU A 289 -23.93 13.91 2.50
N TRP A 290 -23.15 12.86 2.79
CA TRP A 290 -23.46 11.50 2.33
C TRP A 290 -24.66 10.85 3.05
N ILE A 291 -24.90 11.18 4.33
CA ILE A 291 -26.13 10.76 5.02
C ILE A 291 -27.35 11.47 4.40
N GLY A 292 -27.22 12.72 3.96
CA GLY A 292 -28.31 13.46 3.31
C GLY A 292 -28.56 13.10 1.83
N GLU A 293 -27.62 12.43 1.15
CA GLU A 293 -27.81 11.92 -0.22
C GLU A 293 -28.41 10.50 -0.25
N PHE A 294 -28.39 9.77 0.87
CA PHE A 294 -28.94 8.41 0.98
C PHE A 294 -30.09 8.26 2.00
N PHE A 295 -30.38 9.27 2.83
CA PHE A 295 -31.52 9.32 3.76
C PHE A 295 -32.35 10.60 3.61
#